data_AF-J9CKQ7-F1
#
_entry.id   AF-J9CKQ7-F1
#
_cell.length_a   1.000
_cell.length_b   1.000
_cell.length_c   1.000
_cell.angle_alpha   90.00
_cell.angle_beta   90.00
_cell.angle_gamma   90.00
#
_symmetry.space_group_name_H-M   'P 1'
#
loop_
_entity.id
_entity.type
_entity.pdbx_description
1 polymer ?
#
loop_
_entity_poly.entity_id
_entity_poly.type
_entity_poly.pdbx_seq_one_letter_code
_entity_poly.pdbx_strand_id
1 'polypeptide(L)' 'MLRTFRIGGIHPPENKLSAGKKITALATPKQVIIPLSQHIGAPAQALVKKGDLVKVGTLLAKAG' A
#
# COMPACT_ATOMS: atom_id res chain seq x y z
N MET A 1 -30.21 1.31 -17.31
CA MET A 1 -30.64 0.40 -16.21
C MET A 1 -29.38 -0.15 -15.55
N LEU A 2 -29.16 0.11 -14.26
CA LEU A 2 -28.00 -0.39 -13.52
C LEU A 2 -28.08 -1.92 -13.46
N ARG A 3 -27.06 -2.61 -13.99
CA ARG A 3 -27.00 -4.07 -13.99
C ARG A 3 -26.61 -4.55 -12.60
N THR A 4 -27.57 -4.82 -11.73
CA THR A 4 -27.28 -5.42 -10.42
C THR A 4 -26.86 -6.88 -10.59
N PHE A 5 -26.10 -7.41 -9.63
CA PHE A 5 -25.68 -8.82 -9.65
C PHE A 5 -26.90 -9.74 -9.57
N ARG A 6 -26.86 -10.89 -10.24
CA ARG A 6 -27.97 -11.85 -10.37
C ARG A 6 -28.53 -12.36 -9.02
N ILE A 7 -27.68 -12.36 -7.98
CA ILE A 7 -28.00 -12.78 -6.60
C ILE A 7 -28.31 -11.60 -5.66
N GLY A 8 -28.41 -10.38 -6.19
CA GLY A 8 -28.52 -9.15 -5.41
C GLY A 8 -27.15 -8.49 -5.17
N GLY A 9 -27.18 -7.18 -4.96
CA GLY A 9 -26.00 -6.35 -4.71
C GLY A 9 -26.19 -4.91 -5.22
N ILE A 10 -25.51 -3.96 -4.60
CA ILE A 10 -25.56 -2.54 -4.96
C ILE A 10 -24.37 -2.18 -5.84
N HIS A 11 -24.57 -1.27 -6.79
CA HIS A 11 -23.47 -0.58 -7.48
C HIS A 11 -23.33 0.79 -6.82
N PRO A 12 -22.36 0.98 -5.90
CA PRO A 12 -22.14 2.28 -5.28
C PRO A 12 -21.84 3.33 -6.36
N PRO A 13 -22.24 4.59 -6.15
CA PRO A 13 -21.79 5.69 -7.00
C PRO A 13 -20.26 5.71 -7.09
N GLU A 14 -19.74 6.00 -8.27
CA GLU A 14 -18.30 6.14 -8.46
C GLU A 14 -17.75 7.33 -7.66
N ASN A 15 -16.54 7.20 -7.12
CA ASN A 15 -15.89 8.27 -6.35
C ASN A 15 -14.46 8.54 -6.85
N LYS A 16 -14.27 8.44 -8.17
CA LYS A 16 -12.95 8.54 -8.82
C LYS A 16 -12.57 10.00 -9.11
N LEU A 17 -12.24 10.75 -8.06
CA LEU A 17 -11.89 12.18 -8.10
C LEU A 17 -10.67 12.52 -8.99
N SER A 18 -9.91 11.52 -9.41
CA SER A 18 -8.67 11.67 -10.19
C SER A 18 -8.78 11.17 -11.64
N ALA A 19 -9.96 10.75 -12.11
CA ALA A 19 -10.11 10.04 -13.39
C ALA A 19 -9.50 10.76 -14.62
N GLY A 20 -9.53 12.10 -14.66
CA GLY A 20 -8.96 12.91 -15.75
C GLY A 20 -7.74 13.74 -15.37
N LYS A 21 -7.16 13.53 -14.18
CA LYS A 21 -5.99 14.32 -13.75
C LYS A 21 -4.73 13.84 -14.45
N LYS A 22 -3.84 14.77 -14.81
CA LYS A 22 -2.51 14.45 -15.34
C LYS A 22 -1.68 13.72 -14.28
N ILE A 23 -0.83 12.79 -14.72
CA ILE A 23 0.17 12.17 -13.86
C ILE A 23 1.23 13.22 -13.51
N THR A 24 1.58 13.30 -12.23
CA THR A 24 2.58 14.25 -11.71
C THR A 24 3.59 13.52 -10.84
N ALA A 25 4.84 13.96 -10.87
CA ALA A 25 5.84 13.47 -9.93
C ALA A 25 5.51 13.94 -8.51
N LEU A 26 5.61 13.02 -7.56
CA LEU A 26 5.57 13.34 -6.13
C LEU A 26 6.98 13.64 -5.63
N ALA A 27 7.11 14.64 -4.76
CA ALA A 27 8.36 14.89 -4.07
C ALA A 27 8.72 13.70 -3.17
N THR A 28 10.01 13.41 -3.05
CA THR A 28 10.49 12.37 -2.14
C THR A 28 10.18 12.77 -0.69
N PRO A 29 9.56 11.88 0.11
CA PRO A 29 9.26 12.19 1.49
C PRO A 29 10.55 12.26 2.33
N LYS A 30 10.56 13.13 3.35
CA LYS A 30 11.67 13.22 4.31
C LYS A 30 11.82 11.97 5.18
N GLN A 31 10.73 11.24 5.37
CA GLN A 31 10.67 10.03 6.18
C GLN A 31 9.59 9.10 5.62
N VAL A 32 9.86 7.80 5.68
CA VAL A 32 8.88 6.75 5.42
C VAL A 32 8.73 5.87 6.65
N ILE A 33 7.52 5.37 6.88
CA ILE A 33 7.22 4.40 7.93
C ILE A 33 6.76 3.13 7.21
N ILE A 34 7.46 2.02 7.44
CA ILE A 34 7.18 0.73 6.81
C ILE A 34 6.72 -0.22 7.92
N PRO A 35 5.41 -0.49 8.05
CA PRO A 35 4.90 -1.40 9.07
C PRO A 35 5.30 -2.84 8.73
N LEU A 36 5.96 -3.52 9.67
CA LEU A 36 6.32 -4.93 9.50
C LEU A 36 5.13 -5.87 9.67
N SER A 37 4.06 -5.42 10.34
CA SER A 37 2.85 -6.22 10.61
C SER A 37 1.68 -5.87 9.68
N GLN A 38 1.95 -5.53 8.42
CA GLN A 38 0.91 -5.23 7.42
C GLN A 38 0.46 -6.48 6.64
N HIS A 39 0.35 -7.61 7.33
CA HIS A 39 -0.13 -8.87 6.78
C HIS A 39 -0.78 -9.73 7.88
N ILE A 40 -1.61 -10.69 7.47
CA ILE A 40 -2.32 -11.60 8.38
C ILE A 40 -1.48 -12.82 8.85
N GLY A 41 -0.29 -13.03 8.26
CA GLY A 41 0.60 -14.15 8.60
C GLY A 41 1.41 -13.95 9.89
N ALA A 42 2.30 -14.90 10.19
CA ALA A 42 3.18 -14.86 11.35
C ALA A 42 4.07 -13.60 11.35
N PRO A 43 4.40 -13.04 12.53
CA PRO A 43 5.10 -11.75 12.62
C PRO A 43 6.42 -11.73 11.86
N ALA A 44 6.61 -10.71 11.00
CA ALA A 44 7.85 -10.54 10.26
C ALA A 44 9.04 -10.25 11.19
N GLN A 45 10.19 -10.85 10.88
CA GLN A 45 11.44 -10.61 11.62
C GLN A 45 12.23 -9.50 10.93
N ALA A 46 12.51 -8.42 11.66
CA ALA A 46 13.38 -7.33 11.19
C ALA A 46 14.81 -7.85 10.94
N LEU A 47 15.39 -7.45 9.81
CA LEU A 47 16.77 -7.78 9.42
C LEU A 47 17.73 -6.60 9.59
N VAL A 48 17.19 -5.38 9.73
CA VAL A 48 17.95 -4.15 9.98
C VAL A 48 17.83 -3.70 11.43
N LYS A 49 18.80 -2.90 11.89
CA LYS A 49 18.88 -2.33 13.23
C LYS A 49 18.84 -0.81 13.16
N LYS A 50 18.58 -0.18 14.31
CA LYS A 50 18.62 1.28 14.44
C LYS A 50 20.01 1.79 14.07
N GLY A 51 20.06 2.77 13.16
CA GLY A 51 21.30 3.38 12.69
C GLY A 51 21.84 2.78 11.39
N ASP A 52 21.29 1.65 10.92
CA ASP A 52 21.71 1.06 9.66
C ASP A 52 21.40 2.00 8.49
N LEU A 53 22.38 2.15 7.59
CA LEU A 53 22.18 2.81 6.31
C LEU A 53 21.53 1.84 5.33
N VAL A 54 20.33 2.18 4.86
CA VAL A 54 19.57 1.39 3.89
C VAL A 54 19.49 2.13 2.56
N LYS A 55 19.37 1.37 1.46
CA LYS A 55 19.18 1.90 0.11
C LYS A 55 17.88 1.35 -0.48
N VAL A 56 17.47 1.90 -1.61
CA VAL A 56 16.40 1.31 -2.41
C VAL A 56 16.77 -0.15 -2.73
N GLY A 57 15.85 -1.07 -2.45
CA GLY A 57 16.05 -2.51 -2.63
C GLY A 57 16.64 -3.24 -1.42
N THR A 58 17.00 -2.56 -0.33
CA THR A 58 17.41 -3.23 0.92
C THR A 58 16.23 -3.99 1.54
N LEU A 59 16.43 -5.29 1.81
CA LEU A 59 15.45 -6.12 2.51
C LEU A 59 15.41 -5.73 4.00
N LEU A 60 14.27 -5.20 4.46
CA LEU A 60 14.12 -4.70 5.83
C LEU A 60 13.67 -5.77 6.83
N ALA A 61 12.87 -6.74 6.37
CA ALA A 61 12.35 -7.82 7.19
C ALA A 61 12.07 -9.06 6.32
N LYS A 62 12.10 -10.24 6.95
CA LYS A 62 11.61 -11.49 6.34
C LYS A 62 10.27 -11.89 6.93
N ALA A 63 9.43 -12.58 6.16
CA ALA A 63 8.20 -13.17 6.65
C ALA A 63 8.50 -14.13 7.82
N GLY A 64 7.58 -14.16 8.80
CA GLY A 64 7.60 -15.09 9.92
C GLY A 64 7.02 -16.45 9.55
#